data_AF-A0AAE4ID61-F1
#
_entry.id   AF-A0AAE4ID61-F1
#
_cell.length_a   1.000
_cell.length_b   1.000
_cell.length_c   1.000
_cell.angle_alpha   90.00
_cell.angle_beta   90.00
_cell.angle_gamma   90.00
#
_symmetry.space_group_name_H-M   'P 1'
#
loop_
_entity.id
_entity.type
_entity.pdbx_description
1 polymer ?
#
loop_
_entity_poly.entity_id
_entity_poly.type
_entity_poly.pdbx_seq_one_letter_code
_entity_poly.pdbx_strand_id
1 'polypeptide(L)'
;MNSAAKKNADCVKVSSFMMSLGKMFAGHDEDAEIIRKIKSIKVLDLESCTASVKERFNKKVNKLNLKGYDELMRVNDEGEKVRVLMKTKKETIRELLFVCTGKEDCTLVQINGKFTKDDINKLVNQETGKKHGHR
;
A
#
# COMPACT_ATOMS: atom_id res chain seq x y z
N MET A 1 -13.51 3.41 28.68
CA MET A 1 -14.92 3.70 28.29
C MET A 1 -15.49 2.46 27.63
N ASN A 2 -16.47 1.82 28.27
CA ASN A 2 -17.21 0.69 27.70
C ASN A 2 -18.20 1.23 26.68
N SER A 3 -18.13 0.80 25.43
CA SER A 3 -19.18 1.04 24.46
C SER A 3 -19.67 -0.29 23.92
N ALA A 4 -20.96 -0.54 24.16
CA ALA A 4 -21.72 -1.63 23.59
C ALA A 4 -21.50 -1.68 22.07
N ALA A 5 -21.07 -2.85 21.58
CA ALA A 5 -20.89 -3.11 20.16
C ALA A 5 -22.26 -3.08 19.47
N LYS A 6 -22.53 -2.00 18.74
CA LYS A 6 -23.62 -1.95 17.76
C LYS A 6 -23.32 -3.01 16.70
N LYS A 7 -24.26 -3.95 16.52
CA LYS A 7 -24.23 -4.88 15.37
C LYS A 7 -24.19 -4.05 14.09
N ASN A 8 -23.28 -4.40 13.18
CA ASN A 8 -22.93 -3.70 11.92
C ASN A 8 -22.01 -2.48 12.03
N ALA A 9 -21.18 -2.38 13.07
CA ALA A 9 -20.08 -1.41 13.13
C ALA A 9 -18.74 -2.13 12.98
N ASP A 10 -18.10 -1.98 11.81
CA ASP A 10 -16.70 -2.38 11.61
C ASP A 10 -15.78 -1.24 12.05
N CYS A 11 -15.18 -1.37 13.22
CA CYS A 11 -14.11 -0.48 13.66
C CYS A 11 -12.79 -1.00 13.10
N VAL A 12 -12.31 -0.36 12.03
CA VAL A 12 -11.00 -0.65 11.45
C VAL A 12 -10.01 0.40 11.92
N LYS A 13 -8.96 -0.05 12.62
CA LYS A 13 -7.79 0.79 12.90
C LYS A 13 -7.08 1.03 11.57
N VAL A 14 -6.93 2.30 11.20
CA VAL A 14 -6.24 2.69 9.97
C VAL A 14 -4.75 2.80 10.31
N SER A 15 -3.92 1.92 9.76
CA SER A 15 -2.48 1.97 9.98
C SER A 15 -1.88 3.26 9.39
N SER A 16 -0.72 3.69 9.89
CA SER A 16 -0.01 4.88 9.39
C SER A 16 0.22 4.81 7.88
N PHE A 17 0.46 3.59 7.36
CA PHE A 17 0.59 3.33 5.93
C PHE A 17 -0.72 3.57 5.18
N MET A 18 -1.86 3.10 5.68
CA MET A 18 -3.17 3.38 5.08
C MET A 18 -3.51 4.87 5.12
N MET A 19 -3.15 5.59 6.19
CA MET A 19 -3.29 7.04 6.25
C MET A 19 -2.40 7.74 5.22
N SER A 20 -1.17 7.25 5.00
CA SER A 20 -0.27 7.75 3.96
C SER A 20 -0.88 7.53 2.58
N LEU A 21 -1.34 6.31 2.28
CA LEU A 21 -2.05 6.01 1.03
C LEU A 21 -3.28 6.90 0.86
N GLY A 22 -4.10 7.07 1.90
CA GLY A 22 -5.26 7.97 1.88
C GLY A 22 -4.86 9.41 1.52
N LYS A 23 -3.77 9.92 2.07
CA LYS A 23 -3.23 11.25 1.74
C LYS A 23 -2.70 11.34 0.30
N MET A 24 -2.08 10.28 -0.21
CA MET A 24 -1.62 10.23 -1.61
C MET A 24 -2.78 10.30 -2.62
N PHE A 25 -4.01 9.95 -2.21
CA PHE A 25 -5.18 9.97 -3.08
C PHE A 25 -6.17 11.11 -2.79
N ALA A 26 -6.24 11.63 -1.56
CA ALA A 26 -7.23 12.62 -1.14
C ALA A 26 -6.77 14.09 -1.29
N GLY A 27 -5.69 14.33 -2.03
CA GLY A 27 -4.81 15.46 -1.78
C GLY A 27 -5.06 16.77 -2.53
N HIS A 28 -5.62 16.88 -3.73
CA HIS A 28 -5.89 18.12 -4.51
C HIS A 28 -6.85 17.79 -5.67
N ASP A 29 -7.37 18.76 -6.45
CA ASP A 29 -8.25 18.51 -7.61
C ASP A 29 -7.63 17.52 -8.65
N GLU A 30 -6.29 17.50 -8.80
CA GLU A 30 -5.58 16.51 -9.62
C GLU A 30 -5.61 15.09 -9.02
N ASP A 31 -5.68 14.95 -7.70
CA ASP A 31 -5.71 13.64 -7.02
C ASP A 31 -7.11 12.99 -7.09
N ALA A 32 -8.15 13.80 -7.33
CA ALA A 32 -9.48 13.28 -7.65
C ALA A 32 -9.47 12.48 -8.97
N GLU A 33 -8.58 12.79 -9.92
CA GLU A 33 -8.46 12.03 -11.16
C GLU A 33 -7.87 10.64 -10.95
N ILE A 34 -6.87 10.50 -10.07
CA ILE A 34 -6.29 9.18 -9.80
C ILE A 34 -7.28 8.29 -9.04
N ILE A 35 -8.09 8.85 -8.13
CA ILE A 35 -9.18 8.11 -7.47
C ILE A 35 -10.16 7.54 -8.51
N ARG A 36 -10.54 8.31 -9.54
CA ARG A 36 -11.45 7.83 -10.60
C ARG A 36 -10.88 6.67 -11.42
N LYS A 37 -9.56 6.51 -11.45
CA LYS A 37 -8.87 5.40 -12.13
C LYS A 37 -8.83 4.13 -11.29
N ILE A 38 -9.12 4.20 -9.99
CA ILE A 38 -9.17 3.06 -9.08
C ILE A 38 -10.48 2.30 -9.30
N LYS A 39 -10.36 1.01 -9.57
CA LYS A 39 -11.48 0.08 -9.65
C LYS A 39 -11.78 -0.58 -8.31
N SER A 40 -10.74 -0.98 -7.58
CA SER A 40 -10.89 -1.58 -6.25
C SER A 40 -9.61 -1.50 -5.44
N ILE A 41 -9.77 -1.44 -4.12
CA ILE A 41 -8.69 -1.53 -3.15
C ILE A 41 -8.99 -2.73 -2.24
N LYS A 42 -8.00 -3.58 -2.01
CA LYS A 42 -8.02 -4.61 -0.97
C LYS A 42 -6.87 -4.36 -0.03
N VAL A 43 -7.17 -4.31 1.26
CA VAL A 43 -6.18 -4.15 2.32
C VAL A 43 -6.24 -5.38 3.20
N LEU A 44 -5.08 -5.98 3.44
CA LEU A 44 -4.89 -6.99 4.47
C LEU A 44 -3.88 -6.42 5.46
N ASP A 45 -4.38 -6.00 6.62
CA ASP A 45 -3.58 -5.50 7.71
C ASP A 45 -3.47 -6.56 8.82
N LEU A 46 -2.23 -6.83 9.25
CA LEU A 46 -1.91 -7.81 10.26
C LEU A 46 -1.30 -7.16 11.51
N GLU A 47 -1.33 -5.83 11.66
CA GLU A 47 -0.78 -5.12 12.83
C GLU A 47 -1.23 -5.75 14.16
N SER A 48 -2.54 -6.01 14.30
CA SER A 48 -3.13 -6.58 15.53
C SER A 48 -3.11 -8.11 15.59
N CYS A 49 -2.42 -8.79 14.67
CA CYS A 49 -2.33 -10.25 14.66
C CYS A 49 -1.17 -10.77 15.53
N THR A 50 -1.21 -12.05 15.90
CA THR A 50 -0.14 -12.70 16.65
C THR A 50 1.16 -12.77 15.83
N ALA A 51 2.30 -12.84 16.51
CA ALA A 51 3.62 -13.00 15.88
C ALA A 51 3.66 -14.21 14.92
N SER A 52 3.02 -15.33 15.26
CA SER A 52 2.97 -16.53 14.41
C SER A 52 2.19 -16.30 13.10
N VAL A 53 1.13 -15.50 13.13
CA VAL A 53 0.37 -15.13 11.94
C VAL A 53 1.20 -14.18 11.06
N LYS A 54 1.86 -13.17 11.66
CA LYS A 54 2.78 -12.26 10.96
C LYS A 54 3.95 -13.03 10.32
N GLU A 55 4.53 -14.00 11.02
CA GLU A 55 5.62 -14.83 10.50
C GLU A 55 5.17 -15.70 9.31
N ARG A 56 3.97 -16.29 9.40
CA ARG A 56 3.39 -17.06 8.29
C ARG A 56 3.12 -16.18 7.07
N PHE A 57 2.64 -14.96 7.28
CA PHE A 57 2.47 -13.97 6.23
C PHE A 57 3.80 -13.61 5.58
N ASN A 58 4.82 -13.26 6.38
CA ASN A 58 6.17 -12.95 5.90
C ASN A 58 6.77 -14.09 5.06
N LYS A 59 6.62 -15.34 5.52
CA LYS A 59 7.04 -16.55 4.78
C LYS A 59 6.31 -16.69 3.45
N LYS A 60 5.00 -16.45 3.40
CA LYS A 60 4.21 -16.51 2.16
C LYS A 60 4.59 -15.40 1.19
N VAL A 61 4.74 -14.18 1.69
CA VAL A 61 5.10 -13.00 0.89
C VAL A 61 6.47 -13.15 0.26
N ASN A 62 7.46 -13.63 1.01
CA ASN A 62 8.80 -13.90 0.48
C ASN A 62 8.82 -14.99 -0.60
N LYS A 63 7.78 -15.83 -0.65
CA LYS A 63 7.58 -16.88 -1.66
C LYS A 63 6.54 -16.51 -2.72
N LEU A 64 6.00 -15.29 -2.71
CA LEU A 64 5.05 -14.86 -3.71
C LEU A 64 5.68 -14.98 -5.09
N ASN A 65 5.02 -15.70 -5.98
CA ASN A 65 5.38 -15.70 -7.38
C ASN A 65 4.95 -14.38 -7.99
N LEU A 66 5.92 -13.48 -8.19
CA LEU A 66 5.70 -12.15 -8.75
C LEU A 66 5.79 -12.14 -10.28
N LYS A 67 5.64 -13.29 -10.96
CA LYS A 67 5.66 -13.36 -12.42
C LYS A 67 4.62 -12.41 -13.03
N GLY A 68 5.09 -11.51 -13.89
CA GLY A 68 4.27 -10.49 -14.54
C GLY A 68 4.09 -9.21 -13.74
N TYR A 69 4.75 -9.07 -12.59
CA TYR A 69 4.92 -7.79 -11.90
C TYR A 69 6.31 -7.23 -12.15
N ASP A 70 6.36 -5.92 -12.31
CA ASP A 70 7.59 -5.14 -12.32
C ASP A 70 7.75 -4.44 -10.96
N GLU A 71 8.96 -4.41 -10.41
CA GLU A 71 9.25 -3.71 -9.15
C GLU A 71 9.48 -2.23 -9.43
N LEU A 72 8.66 -1.38 -8.81
CA LEU A 72 8.73 0.07 -8.93
C LEU A 72 9.66 0.65 -7.86
N MET A 73 9.53 0.16 -6.62
CA MET A 73 10.27 0.65 -5.47
C MET A 73 10.49 -0.46 -4.45
N ARG A 74 11.65 -0.43 -3.81
CA ARG A 74 11.97 -1.25 -2.65
C ARG A 74 12.69 -0.40 -1.61
N VAL A 75 12.22 -0.47 -0.37
CA VAL A 75 12.89 0.08 0.81
C VAL A 75 13.13 -1.05 1.80
N ASN A 76 14.29 -1.03 2.43
CA ASN A 76 14.65 -1.93 3.51
C ASN A 76 15.36 -1.10 4.57
N ASP A 77 14.68 -0.89 5.70
CA ASP A 77 15.16 -0.06 6.79
C ASP A 77 14.91 -0.77 8.12
N GLU A 78 15.96 -0.95 8.93
CA GLU A 78 15.93 -1.59 10.26
C GLU A 78 15.09 -2.90 10.42
N GLY A 79 14.94 -3.66 9.32
CA GLY A 79 14.16 -4.91 9.31
C GLY A 79 12.70 -4.77 8.86
N GLU A 80 12.27 -3.55 8.58
CA GLU A 80 11.06 -3.24 7.83
C GLU A 80 11.35 -3.17 6.34
N LYS A 81 10.51 -3.83 5.55
CA LYS A 81 10.66 -3.95 4.10
C LYS A 81 9.38 -3.51 3.43
N VAL A 82 9.50 -2.52 2.56
CA VAL A 82 8.41 -2.04 1.71
C VAL A 82 8.75 -2.38 0.27
N ARG A 83 7.82 -3.00 -0.45
CA ARG A 83 7.94 -3.26 -1.89
C ARG A 83 6.69 -2.75 -2.58
N VAL A 84 6.87 -1.98 -3.64
CA VAL A 84 5.80 -1.53 -4.53
C VAL A 84 6.01 -2.19 -5.88
N LEU A 85 5.01 -2.95 -6.31
CA LEU A 85 5.02 -3.75 -7.51
C LEU A 85 3.88 -3.31 -8.41
N MET A 86 4.08 -3.34 -9.73
CA MET A 86 3.06 -2.99 -10.70
C MET A 86 2.87 -4.10 -11.72
N LYS A 87 1.63 -4.30 -12.17
CA LYS A 87 1.32 -5.22 -13.27
C LYS A 87 0.77 -4.45 -14.44
N THR A 88 1.44 -4.58 -15.58
CA THR A 88 1.11 -3.84 -16.80
C THR A 88 0.44 -4.75 -17.83
N LYS A 89 -0.56 -4.22 -18.54
CA LYS A 89 -1.12 -4.85 -19.74
C LYS A 89 -1.05 -3.85 -20.88
N LYS A 90 -0.22 -4.14 -21.88
CA LYS A 90 0.20 -3.18 -22.92
C LYS A 90 0.90 -1.98 -22.25
N GLU A 91 0.32 -0.80 -22.34
CA GLU A 91 0.86 0.44 -21.76
C GLU A 91 0.09 0.91 -20.51
N THR A 92 -0.94 0.17 -20.10
CA THR A 92 -1.76 0.50 -18.93
C THR A 92 -1.37 -0.35 -17.74
N ILE A 93 -1.07 0.30 -16.62
CA ILE A 93 -0.87 -0.35 -15.33
C ILE A 93 -2.24 -0.72 -14.78
N ARG A 94 -2.45 -2.01 -14.51
CA ARG A 94 -3.74 -2.57 -14.10
C ARG A 94 -3.83 -2.85 -12.61
N GLU A 95 -2.68 -3.01 -11.98
CA GLU A 95 -2.58 -3.39 -10.58
C GLU A 95 -1.32 -2.79 -9.96
N LEU A 96 -1.48 -2.26 -8.75
CA LEU A 96 -0.40 -1.92 -7.84
C LEU A 96 -0.50 -2.81 -6.62
N LEU A 97 0.62 -3.37 -6.20
CA LEU A 97 0.72 -4.21 -5.02
C LEU A 97 1.77 -3.63 -4.08
N PHE A 98 1.33 -3.19 -2.92
CA PHE A 98 2.18 -2.68 -1.84
C PHE A 98 2.32 -3.76 -0.79
N VAL A 99 3.56 -4.10 -0.48
CA VAL A 99 3.92 -5.17 0.43
C VAL A 99 4.80 -4.57 1.53
N CYS A 100 4.27 -4.45 2.73
CA CYS A 100 5.01 -4.06 3.92
C CYS A 100 5.18 -5.29 4.82
N THR A 101 6.43 -5.59 5.16
CA THR A 101 6.79 -6.71 6.03
C THR A 101 7.80 -6.24 7.06
N GLY A 102 7.47 -6.43 8.34
CA GLY A 102 8.30 -6.07 9.48
C GLY A 102 8.03 -7.00 10.65
N LYS A 103 8.62 -6.70 11.81
CA LYS A 103 8.33 -7.43 13.05
C LYS A 103 6.96 -7.04 13.61
N GLU A 104 6.69 -5.74 13.64
CA GLU A 104 5.45 -5.18 14.16
C GLU A 104 4.43 -4.96 13.05
N ASP A 105 4.84 -4.44 11.90
CA ASP A 105 3.93 -4.07 10.82
C ASP A 105 4.00 -5.02 9.62
N CYS A 106 2.85 -5.61 9.29
CA CYS A 106 2.67 -6.49 8.15
C CYS A 106 1.39 -6.08 7.43
N THR A 107 1.51 -5.47 6.25
CA THR A 107 0.35 -4.99 5.48
C THR A 107 0.54 -5.32 4.01
N LEU A 108 -0.54 -5.80 3.38
CA LEU A 108 -0.62 -5.99 1.93
C LEU A 108 -1.74 -5.12 1.39
N VAL A 109 -1.44 -4.27 0.43
CA VAL A 109 -2.45 -3.47 -0.28
C VAL A 109 -2.41 -3.79 -1.76
N GLN A 110 -3.55 -4.19 -2.30
CA GLN A 110 -3.75 -4.43 -3.73
C GLN A 110 -4.71 -3.37 -4.26
N ILE A 111 -4.25 -2.56 -5.21
CA ILE A 111 -5.07 -1.56 -5.90
C ILE A 111 -5.21 -1.99 -7.35
N ASN A 112 -6.43 -2.27 -7.78
CA ASN A 112 -6.74 -2.51 -9.18
C ASN A 112 -7.27 -1.24 -9.82
N GLY A 113 -6.87 -0.96 -11.05
CA GLY A 113 -7.28 0.26 -11.75
C GLY A 113 -6.79 0.33 -13.19
N LYS A 114 -6.75 1.54 -13.72
CA LYS A 114 -6.16 1.86 -15.03
C LYS A 114 -5.28 3.10 -14.88
N PHE A 115 -4.00 2.88 -14.62
CA PHE A 115 -3.02 3.95 -14.41
C PHE A 115 -2.07 4.05 -15.59
N THR A 116 -1.62 5.28 -15.87
CA THR A 116 -0.48 5.55 -16.75
C THR A 116 0.81 5.51 -15.94
N LYS A 117 1.97 5.49 -16.61
CA LYS A 117 3.26 5.64 -15.91
C LYS A 117 3.38 6.99 -15.20
N ASP A 118 2.80 8.05 -15.78
CA ASP A 118 2.82 9.39 -15.19
C ASP A 118 2.01 9.46 -13.89
N ASP A 119 0.86 8.78 -13.84
CA ASP A 119 0.07 8.66 -12.59
C ASP A 119 0.92 8.08 -11.45
N ILE A 120 1.74 7.08 -11.78
CA ILE A 120 2.63 6.42 -10.81
C ILE A 120 3.84 7.29 -10.45
N ASN A 121 4.44 7.98 -11.43
CA ASN A 121 5.54 8.91 -11.16
C ASN A 121 5.12 10.05 -10.24
N LYS A 122 3.90 10.60 -10.41
CA LYS A 122 3.32 11.58 -9.49
C LYS A 122 3.18 10.99 -8.09
N LEU A 123 2.66 9.77 -7.99
CA LEU A 123 2.45 9.07 -6.71
C LEU A 123 3.76 8.79 -5.97
N VAL A 124 4.83 8.42 -6.66
CA VAL A 124 6.14 8.11 -6.04
C VAL A 124 6.92 9.39 -5.66
N ASN A 125 6.92 10.41 -6.52
CA ASN A 125 7.71 11.62 -6.30
C ASN A 125 7.17 12.51 -5.17
N GLN A 126 5.86 12.46 -4.88
CA GLN A 126 5.27 13.15 -3.73
C GLN A 126 5.85 12.67 -2.38
N GLU A 127 6.31 11.42 -2.29
CA GLU A 127 6.87 10.83 -1.07
C GLU A 127 8.40 10.90 -0.99
N THR A 128 9.10 10.78 -2.13
CA THR A 128 10.58 10.84 -2.16
C THR A 128 11.13 12.28 -2.25
N GLY A 129 10.32 13.25 -2.69
CA GLY A 129 10.71 14.65 -2.85
C GLY A 129 10.83 15.48 -1.56
N LYS A 130 10.42 14.95 -0.39
CA LYS A 130 10.44 15.70 0.88
C LYS A 130 11.71 15.57 1.74
N LYS A 131 12.78 14.93 1.25
CA LYS A 131 14.00 14.67 2.06
C LYS A 131 15.29 15.40 1.65
N HIS A 132 15.26 16.43 0.79
CA HIS A 132 16.44 17.26 0.55
C HIS A 132 16.08 18.74 0.47
N GLY A 133 15.99 19.41 1.63
CA GLY A 133 15.69 20.83 1.66
C GLY A 133 15.56 21.45 3.05
N HIS A 134 16.43 21.13 3.99
CA HIS A 134 16.68 22.02 5.12
C HIS A 134 18.17 22.36 5.15
N ARG A 135 18.44 23.53 4.60
CA ARG A 135 19.60 24.35 4.88
C ARG A 135 19.46 24.96 6.26
#